data_AF-A0A6P1BX60-F1
#
_entry.id   AF-A0A6P1BX60-F1
#
_cell.length_a   1.000
_cell.length_b   1.000
_cell.length_c   1.000
_cell.angle_alpha   90.00
_cell.angle_beta   90.00
_cell.angle_gamma   90.00
#
_symmetry.space_group_name_H-M   'P 1'
#
loop_
_entity.id
_entity.type
_entity.pdbx_description
1 polymer ?
#
loop_
_entity_poly.entity_id
_entity_poly.type
_entity_poly.pdbx_seq_one_letter_code
_entity_poly.pdbx_strand_id
1 'polypeptide(L)'
;SEGAMAEYVTAVIGGQLFGLPISRVQDVFMPERLTRVPLASSEIAGVLNLRGRIVTVVDMRARLGLPKADDGKLPMAVGVDQRG
;
A
#
# COMPACT_ATOMS: atom_id res chain seq x y z
N SER A 1 -28.71 -0.28 20.31
CA SER A 1 -27.87 0.71 19.61
C SER A 1 -27.49 0.10 18.29
N GLU A 2 -27.79 0.75 17.17
CA GLU A 2 -27.39 0.30 15.82
C GLU A 2 -25.90 -0.05 15.80
N GLY A 3 -25.58 -1.26 15.34
CA GLY A 3 -24.19 -1.66 15.15
C GLY A 3 -23.57 -0.76 14.09
N ALA A 4 -22.49 -0.06 14.43
CA ALA A 4 -21.78 0.77 13.47
C ALA A 4 -21.31 -0.11 12.30
N MET A 5 -21.86 0.15 11.11
CA MET A 5 -21.41 -0.48 9.86
C MET A 5 -19.97 -0.04 9.59
N ALA A 6 -19.05 -1.00 9.51
CA ALA A 6 -17.65 -0.74 9.21
C ALA A 6 -17.40 -1.00 7.72
N GLU A 7 -16.90 0.02 7.02
CA GLU A 7 -16.56 -0.04 5.60
C GLU A 7 -15.06 -0.21 5.40
N TYR A 8 -14.69 -1.01 4.39
CA TYR A 8 -13.31 -1.39 4.13
C TYR A 8 -12.99 -1.31 2.65
N VAL A 9 -11.77 -0.86 2.34
CA VAL A 9 -11.13 -1.13 1.06
C VAL A 9 -10.42 -2.48 1.17
N THR A 10 -10.70 -3.38 0.24
CA THR A 10 -10.09 -4.70 0.24
C THR A 10 -8.98 -4.82 -0.78
N ALA A 11 -7.89 -5.50 -0.41
CA ALA A 11 -6.78 -5.81 -1.29
C ALA A 11 -6.34 -7.27 -1.10
N VAL A 12 -5.89 -7.91 -2.18
CA VAL A 12 -5.34 -9.28 -2.12
C VAL A 12 -3.83 -9.21 -2.16
N ILE A 13 -3.16 -9.75 -1.14
CA ILE A 13 -1.71 -9.82 -1.03
C ILE A 13 -1.33 -11.27 -0.79
N GLY A 14 -0.53 -11.86 -1.68
CA GLY A 14 -0.13 -13.27 -1.53
C GLY A 14 -1.28 -14.27 -1.59
N GLY A 15 -2.40 -13.93 -2.24
CA GLY A 15 -3.61 -14.75 -2.27
C GLY A 15 -4.52 -14.61 -1.05
N GLN A 16 -4.13 -13.81 -0.05
CA GLN A 16 -4.96 -13.53 1.12
C GLN A 16 -5.65 -12.17 0.99
N LEU A 17 -6.94 -12.12 1.36
CA LEU A 17 -7.74 -10.91 1.39
C LEU A 17 -7.47 -10.12 2.69
N PHE A 18 -7.14 -8.83 2.55
CA PHE A 18 -6.97 -7.89 3.64
C PHE A 18 -7.99 -6.76 3.51
N GLY A 19 -8.47 -6.24 4.64
CA GLY A 19 -9.33 -5.07 4.71
C GLY A 19 -8.64 -3.90 5.39
N LEU A 20 -8.63 -2.73 4.75
CA LEU A 20 -8.21 -1.47 5.36
C LEU A 20 -9.47 -0.66 5.69
N PRO A 21 -9.64 -0.15 6.93
CA PRO A 21 -10.76 0.73 7.25
C PRO A 21 -10.80 1.89 6.27
N ILE A 22 -11.97 2.14 5.65
CA ILE A 22 -12.07 3.14 4.59
C ILE A 22 -11.68 4.55 5.09
N SER A 23 -11.92 4.82 6.37
CA SER A 23 -11.54 6.06 7.06
C SER A 23 -10.04 6.33 7.08
N ARG A 24 -9.18 5.34 6.82
CA ARG A 24 -7.71 5.49 6.74
C ARG A 24 -7.18 5.54 5.31
N VAL A 25 -8.02 5.25 4.32
CA VAL A 25 -7.61 5.22 2.91
C VAL A 25 -7.80 6.61 2.30
N GLN A 26 -6.73 7.17 1.74
CA GLN A 26 -6.73 8.47 1.08
C GLN A 26 -6.86 8.36 -0.44
N ASP A 27 -6.16 7.40 -1.05
CA ASP A 27 -6.14 7.22 -2.50
C ASP A 27 -5.91 5.74 -2.84
N VAL A 28 -6.43 5.30 -3.99
CA VAL A 28 -6.07 4.02 -4.62
C VAL A 28 -5.59 4.33 -6.03
N PHE A 29 -4.36 3.98 -6.34
CA PHE A 29 -3.72 4.38 -7.60
C PHE A 29 -2.65 3.40 -8.05
N MET A 30 -2.28 3.46 -9.32
CA MET A 30 -1.14 2.72 -9.88
C MET A 30 0.09 3.65 -9.84
N PRO A 31 1.17 3.30 -9.12
CA PRO A 31 2.37 4.11 -9.09
C PRO A 31 3.14 3.99 -10.42
N GLU A 32 3.43 5.11 -11.06
CA GLU A 32 4.12 5.13 -12.36
C GLU A 32 5.64 4.97 -12.23
N ARG A 33 6.25 5.65 -11.25
CA ARG A 33 7.70 5.61 -11.02
C ARG A 33 8.01 5.76 -9.53
N LEU A 34 8.88 4.89 -9.04
CA LEU A 34 9.45 4.97 -7.69
C LEU A 34 10.89 5.47 -7.76
N THR A 35 11.22 6.40 -6.87
CA THR A 35 12.60 6.77 -6.58
C THR A 35 13.14 5.83 -5.51
N ARG A 36 14.22 5.12 -5.81
CA ARG A 36 14.87 4.21 -4.87
C ARG A 36 15.46 4.98 -3.70
N VAL A 37 15.26 4.48 -2.47
CA VAL A 37 15.90 5.01 -1.27
C VAL A 37 17.15 4.18 -0.95
N PRO A 38 18.36 4.77 -0.98
CA PRO A 38 19.58 4.05 -0.61
C PRO A 38 19.53 3.54 0.83
N LEU A 39 20.08 2.35 1.07
CA LEU A 39 20.20 1.73 2.41
C LEU A 39 18.86 1.48 3.13
N ALA A 40 17.72 1.61 2.45
CA ALA A 40 16.43 1.32 3.04
C ALA A 40 16.23 -0.20 3.25
N SER A 41 15.36 -0.54 4.19
CA SER A 41 14.90 -1.91 4.39
C SER A 41 14.31 -2.48 3.09
N SER A 42 14.41 -3.80 2.90
CA SER A 42 13.90 -4.50 1.70
C SER A 42 12.39 -4.34 1.49
N GLU A 43 11.64 -4.02 2.55
CA GLU A 43 10.22 -3.72 2.49
C GLU A 43 9.89 -2.33 1.91
N ILE A 44 10.89 -1.45 1.76
CA ILE A 44 10.71 -0.13 1.17
C ILE A 44 10.93 -0.24 -0.34
N ALA A 45 9.83 -0.18 -1.09
CA ALA A 45 9.88 -0.17 -2.55
C ALA A 45 10.49 1.14 -3.09
N GLY A 46 10.34 2.24 -2.34
CA GLY A 46 10.93 3.53 -2.66
C GLY A 46 10.08 4.68 -2.12
N VAL A 47 10.24 5.85 -2.73
CA VAL A 47 9.39 7.02 -2.52
C VAL A 47 8.82 7.51 -3.84
N LEU A 48 7.69 8.20 -3.81
CA LEU A 48 7.13 8.91 -4.95
C LEU A 48 6.56 10.27 -4.53
N ASN A 49 6.37 11.16 -5.49
CA ASN A 49 5.64 12.41 -5.28
C ASN A 49 4.17 12.20 -5.63
N LEU A 50 3.30 12.24 -4.61
CA LEU A 50 1.85 12.19 -4.76
C LEU A 50 1.28 13.58 -4.51
N ARG A 51 0.84 14.25 -5.57
CA ARG A 51 0.22 15.60 -5.52
C ARG A 51 1.03 16.62 -4.70
N GLY A 52 2.35 16.66 -4.90
CA GLY A 52 3.26 17.57 -4.22
C GLY A 52 3.80 17.06 -2.88
N ARG A 53 3.40 15.85 -2.43
CA ARG A 53 3.84 15.25 -1.17
C ARG A 53 4.74 14.05 -1.44
N ILE A 54 5.91 13.99 -0.80
CA ILE A 54 6.74 12.78 -0.84
C ILE A 54 6.12 11.75 0.08
N VAL A 55 5.81 10.58 -0.47
CA VAL A 55 5.24 9.44 0.26
C VAL A 55 6.14 8.22 0.11
N THR A 56 6.25 7.44 1.18
CA THR A 56 6.98 6.18 1.20
C THR A 56 6.09 5.07 0.68
N VAL A 57 6.61 4.27 -0.24
CA VAL A 57 5.92 3.09 -0.77
C VAL A 57 6.51 1.85 -0.12
N VAL A 58 5.66 1.08 0.54
CA VAL A 58 6.00 -0.19 1.19
C VAL A 58 5.56 -1.33 0.28
N ASP A 59 6.48 -2.25 -0.03
CA ASP A 59 6.13 -3.53 -0.63
C ASP A 59 5.52 -4.43 0.45
N MET A 60 4.20 -4.59 0.40
CA MET A 60 3.48 -5.39 1.40
C MET A 60 3.83 -6.87 1.34
N ARG A 61 4.26 -7.41 0.19
CA ARG A 61 4.71 -8.81 0.13
C ARG A 61 6.02 -8.96 0.88
N ALA A 62 6.98 -8.08 0.62
CA ALA A 62 8.24 -8.05 1.36
C ALA A 62 8.02 -7.82 2.86
N ARG A 63 7.14 -6.89 3.25
CA ARG A 63 6.77 -6.61 4.64
C ARG A 63 6.18 -7.82 5.36
N LEU A 64 5.45 -8.67 4.65
CA LEU A 64 4.84 -9.89 5.17
C LEU A 64 5.73 -11.13 5.01
N GLY A 65 6.96 -10.99 4.50
CA GLY A 65 7.87 -12.11 4.25
C GLY A 65 7.44 -13.04 3.11
N LEU A 66 6.61 -12.54 2.19
CA LEU A 66 6.13 -13.30 1.04
C LEU A 66 7.08 -13.17 -0.17
N PRO A 67 7.17 -14.19 -1.05
CA PRO A 67 7.95 -14.11 -2.28
C PRO A 67 7.48 -12.95 -3.16
N LYS A 68 8.31 -12.44 -4.08
CA LYS A 68 7.90 -11.43 -5.06
C LYS A 68 6.76 -11.95 -5.96
N ALA A 69 5.88 -11.07 -6.43
CA ALA A 69 4.88 -11.43 -7.43
C ALA A 69 5.54 -11.71 -8.79
N ASP A 70 5.08 -12.74 -9.48
CA ASP A 70 5.58 -13.17 -10.81
C ASP A 70 4.44 -13.25 -11.85
N ASP A 71 3.41 -12.42 -11.67
CA ASP A 71 2.22 -12.43 -12.53
C ASP A 71 2.24 -11.31 -13.60
N GLY A 72 3.34 -10.54 -13.67
CA GLY A 72 3.51 -9.44 -14.62
C GLY A 72 2.53 -8.27 -14.42
N LYS A 73 1.73 -8.27 -13.35
CA LYS A 73 0.76 -7.21 -13.09
C LYS A 73 1.44 -5.97 -12.52
N LEU A 74 0.93 -4.82 -12.91
CA LEU A 74 1.33 -3.56 -12.30
C LEU A 74 0.85 -3.53 -10.83
N PRO A 75 1.71 -3.09 -9.89
CA PRO A 75 1.32 -3.00 -8.50
C PRO A 75 0.22 -1.95 -8.34
N MET A 76 -0.72 -2.21 -7.43
CA MET A 76 -1.70 -1.21 -6.97
C MET A 76 -1.26 -0.67 -5.61
N ALA A 77 -1.27 0.65 -5.46
CA ALA A 77 -0.96 1.33 -4.22
C ALA A 77 -2.26 1.77 -3.54
N VAL A 78 -2.33 1.57 -2.22
CA VAL A 78 -3.35 2.15 -1.35
C VAL A 78 -2.65 3.16 -0.46
N GLY A 79 -2.92 4.44 -0.69
CA GLY A 79 -2.44 5.54 0.15
C GLY A 79 -3.17 5.51 1.48
N VAL A 80 -2.43 5.42 2.58
CA VAL A 80 -2.98 5.44 3.95
C VAL A 80 -2.42 6.63 4.72
N ASP A 81 -3.25 7.29 5.54
CA ASP A 81 -2.70 8.21 6.54
C ASP A 81 -2.11 7.43 7.72
N GLN A 82 -0.96 7.89 8.20
CA GLN A 82 -0.37 7.40 9.45
C GLN A 82 -0.57 8.40 10.60
N ARG A 83 -1.10 9.60 10.32
CA ARG A 83 -1.45 10.57 11.36
C ARG A 83 -2.86 10.28 11.90
N GLY A 84 -2.89 9.92 13.19
CA GLY A 84 -3.92 10.44 14.09
C GLY A 84 -3.56 11.86 14.50
#